data_AF-A0A7C2YVW3-F1
#
_entry.id   AF-A0A7C2YVW3-F1
#
_cell.length_a   1.000
_cell.length_b   1.000
_cell.length_c   1.000
_cell.angle_alpha   90.00
_cell.angle_beta   90.00
_cell.angle_gamma   90.00
#
_symmetry.space_group_name_H-M   'P 1'
#
loop_
_entity.id
_entity.type
_entity.pdbx_description
1 polymer ?
#
loop_
_entity_poly.entity_id
_entity_poly.type
_entity_poly.pdbx_seq_one_letter_code
_entity_poly.pdbx_strand_id
1 'polypeptide(L)'
;MEKLSVALRIQADEDGLWLEDDGRRVPLPVSFWRALAAALRDAGQPELAGRLHQAIEETGAKRIRSEAKFRCMDPAYSPEEARRCQELLKEDLRSG
;
A
#
# COMPACT_ATOMS: atom_id res chain seq x y z
N MET A 1 -0.89 -32.99 19.59
CA MET A 1 -0.70 -31.97 18.54
C MET A 1 -1.25 -30.68 19.09
N GLU A 2 -0.39 -29.73 19.46
CA GLU A 2 -0.84 -28.46 20.04
C GLU A 2 -1.50 -27.61 18.95
N LYS A 3 -2.61 -26.95 19.28
CA LYS A 3 -3.31 -26.04 18.37
C LYS A 3 -2.54 -24.72 18.32
N LEU A 4 -1.94 -24.41 17.18
CA LEU A 4 -1.42 -23.07 16.91
C LEU A 4 -2.59 -22.15 16.55
N SER A 5 -2.81 -21.13 17.38
CA SER A 5 -3.85 -20.11 17.18
C SER A 5 -3.15 -18.76 17.09
N VAL A 6 -3.20 -18.10 15.94
CA VAL A 6 -2.54 -16.80 15.74
C VAL A 6 -3.62 -15.77 15.40
N ALA A 7 -3.69 -14.71 16.20
CA ALA A 7 -4.53 -13.56 15.93
C ALA A 7 -3.68 -12.48 15.27
N LEU A 8 -3.78 -12.37 13.95
CA LEU A 8 -3.06 -11.36 13.18
C LEU A 8 -3.95 -10.14 12.95
N ARG A 9 -3.41 -8.94 13.14
CA ARG A 9 -4.05 -7.70 12.71
C ARG A 9 -3.38 -7.19 11.45
N ILE A 10 -4.19 -6.75 10.50
CA ILE A 10 -3.72 -6.07 9.30
C ILE A 10 -3.87 -4.57 9.55
N GLN A 11 -2.79 -3.83 9.34
CA GLN A 11 -2.82 -2.37 9.40
C GLN A 11 -2.33 -1.78 8.09
N ALA A 12 -2.87 -0.60 7.78
CA ALA A 12 -2.47 0.20 6.63
C ALA A 12 -2.21 1.64 7.10
N ASP A 13 -1.03 2.18 6.79
CA ASP A 13 -0.65 3.58 7.04
C ASP A 13 0.13 4.12 5.84
N GLU A 14 0.88 5.20 6.04
CA GLU A 14 1.67 5.87 5.01
C GLU A 14 2.78 4.98 4.43
N ASP A 15 3.27 3.99 5.19
CA ASP A 15 4.36 3.09 4.81
C ASP A 15 3.87 1.79 4.12
N GLY A 16 2.56 1.56 4.03
CA GLY A 16 1.97 0.45 3.28
C GLY A 16 1.09 -0.47 4.12
N LEU A 17 1.06 -1.77 3.80
CA LEU A 17 0.40 -2.80 4.62
C LEU A 17 1.42 -3.64 5.37
N TRP A 18 1.13 -3.93 6.64
CA TRP A 18 1.88 -4.90 7.44
C TRP A 18 0.95 -5.74 8.32
N LEU A 19 1.45 -6.90 8.73
CA LEU A 19 0.89 -7.65 9.85
C LEU A 19 1.43 -7.07 11.15
N GLU A 20 0.57 -6.94 12.16
CA GLU A 20 0.98 -6.76 13.54
C GLU A 20 0.97 -8.13 14.24
N ASP A 21 2.12 -8.50 14.79
CA ASP A 21 2.32 -9.68 15.63
C ASP A 21 3.00 -9.26 16.93
N ASP A 22 2.29 -9.34 18.05
CA ASP A 22 2.75 -8.91 19.39
C ASP A 22 3.43 -7.52 19.40
N GLY A 23 2.80 -6.54 18.72
CA GLY A 23 3.30 -5.18 18.60
C GLY A 23 4.43 -4.98 17.58
N ARG A 24 4.89 -6.05 16.93
CA ARG A 24 5.86 -5.99 15.84
C ARG A 24 5.16 -5.83 14.49
N ARG A 25 5.64 -4.87 13.70
CA ARG A 25 5.24 -4.72 12.29
C ARG A 25 6.04 -5.68 11.41
N VAL A 26 5.34 -6.52 10.66
CA VAL A 26 5.92 -7.46 9.69
C VAL A 26 5.47 -7.04 8.29
N PRO A 27 6.33 -6.38 7.50
CA PRO A 27 6.00 -6.02 6.13
C PRO A 27 5.94 -7.29 5.28
N LEU A 28 4.93 -7.37 4.41
CA LEU A 28 4.76 -8.49 3.49
C LEU A 28 4.60 -8.00 2.05
N PRO A 29 5.03 -8.80 1.07
CA PRO A 29 4.92 -8.41 -0.33
C PRO A 29 3.44 -8.30 -0.76
N VAL A 30 3.16 -7.43 -1.72
CA VAL A 30 1.81 -7.23 -2.29
C VAL A 30 1.18 -8.55 -2.79
N SER A 31 1.99 -9.47 -3.31
CA SER A 31 1.52 -10.80 -3.73
C SER A 31 0.88 -11.60 -2.60
N PHE A 32 1.42 -11.50 -1.38
CA PHE A 32 0.83 -12.15 -0.19
C PHE A 32 -0.56 -11.59 0.09
N TRP A 33 -0.70 -10.26 0.12
CA TRP A 33 -1.98 -9.61 0.41
C TRP A 33 -3.05 -9.92 -0.64
N ARG A 34 -2.66 -10.00 -1.91
CA ARG A 34 -3.55 -10.42 -3.01
C ARG A 34 -4.00 -11.88 -2.84
N ALA A 35 -3.07 -12.78 -2.49
CA ALA A 35 -3.39 -14.17 -2.23
C ALA A 35 -4.33 -14.33 -1.03
N LEU A 36 -4.11 -13.55 0.04
CA LEU A 36 -4.98 -13.53 1.21
C LEU A 36 -6.39 -13.04 0.87
N ALA A 37 -6.51 -11.96 0.08
CA ALA A 37 -7.82 -11.48 -0.38
C ALA A 37 -8.57 -12.53 -1.20
N ALA A 38 -7.87 -13.26 -2.09
CA ALA A 38 -8.47 -14.35 -2.85
C ALA A 38 -8.93 -15.50 -1.93
N ALA A 39 -8.07 -15.94 -1.01
CA ALA A 39 -8.41 -17.00 -0.06
C ALA A 39 -9.60 -16.64 0.85
N LEU A 40 -9.70 -15.38 1.27
CA LEU A 40 -10.85 -14.89 2.04
C LEU A 40 -12.15 -14.95 1.25
N ARG A 41 -12.11 -14.63 -0.05
CA ARG A 41 -13.27 -14.76 -0.94
C ARG A 41 -13.70 -16.21 -1.08
N ASP A 42 -12.75 -17.11 -1.31
CA ASP A 42 -13.01 -18.55 -1.45
C ASP A 42 -13.54 -19.17 -0.14
N ALA A 43 -13.13 -18.63 1.01
CA ALA A 43 -13.64 -19.00 2.33
C ALA A 43 -15.02 -18.38 2.67
N GLY A 44 -15.67 -17.70 1.73
CA GLY A 44 -16.98 -17.09 1.94
C GLY A 44 -16.95 -15.81 2.79
N GLN A 45 -15.84 -15.09 2.80
CA GLN A 45 -15.67 -13.79 3.47
C GLN A 45 -15.47 -12.64 2.45
N PRO A 46 -16.43 -12.41 1.52
CA PRO A 46 -16.25 -11.46 0.42
C PRO A 46 -16.10 -10.01 0.87
N GLU A 47 -16.76 -9.59 1.97
CA GLU A 47 -16.64 -8.23 2.50
C GLU A 47 -15.26 -7.97 3.10
N LEU A 48 -14.66 -8.98 3.73
CA LEU A 48 -13.30 -8.86 4.27
C LEU A 48 -12.28 -8.87 3.13
N ALA A 49 -12.47 -9.73 2.13
CA ALA A 49 -11.67 -9.74 0.91
C ALA A 49 -11.74 -8.39 0.18
N GLY A 50 -12.93 -7.78 0.08
CA GLY A 50 -13.14 -6.47 -0.54
C GLY A 50 -12.40 -5.35 0.20
N ARG A 51 -12.53 -5.30 1.54
CA ARG A 51 -11.80 -4.33 2.38
C ARG A 51 -10.29 -4.47 2.25
N LEU A 52 -9.78 -5.70 2.24
CA LEU A 52 -8.35 -5.95 2.06
C LEU A 52 -7.89 -5.53 0.65
N HIS A 53 -8.68 -5.82 -0.38
CA HIS A 53 -8.37 -5.41 -1.75
C HIS A 53 -8.31 -3.88 -1.89
N GLN A 54 -9.28 -3.17 -1.31
CA GLN A 54 -9.27 -1.71 -1.27
C GLN A 54 -8.01 -1.17 -0.58
N ALA A 55 -7.64 -1.73 0.58
CA ALA A 55 -6.43 -1.31 1.29
C ALA A 55 -5.16 -1.51 0.46
N ILE A 56 -5.05 -2.61 -0.31
CA ILE A 56 -3.93 -2.87 -1.23
C ILE A 56 -3.85 -1.79 -2.31
N GLU A 57 -4.96 -1.42 -2.92
CA GLU A 57 -4.99 -0.42 -4.00
C GLU A 57 -4.67 0.98 -3.45
N GLU A 58 -5.22 1.36 -2.30
CA GLU A 58 -4.97 2.66 -1.67
C GLU A 58 -3.50 2.85 -1.28
N THR A 59 -2.88 1.84 -0.68
CA THR A 59 -1.45 1.88 -0.33
C THR A 59 -0.55 1.79 -1.56
N GLY A 60 -0.94 1.02 -2.59
CA GLY A 60 -0.25 0.99 -3.87
C GLY A 60 -0.22 2.36 -4.55
N ALA A 61 -1.37 3.03 -4.62
CA ALA A 61 -1.49 4.38 -5.18
C ALA A 61 -0.66 5.41 -4.40
N LYS A 62 -0.69 5.35 -3.06
CA LYS A 62 0.15 6.21 -2.20
C LYS A 62 1.65 5.98 -2.46
N ARG A 63 2.09 4.73 -2.55
CA ARG A 63 3.48 4.40 -2.82
C ARG A 63 3.94 4.90 -4.19
N ILE A 64 3.14 4.69 -5.23
CA ILE A 64 3.43 5.19 -6.58
C ILE A 64 3.54 6.72 -6.56
N ARG A 65 2.63 7.41 -5.85
CA ARG A 65 2.68 8.87 -5.70
C ARG A 65 3.92 9.34 -4.94
N SER A 66 4.33 8.65 -3.88
CA SER A 66 5.55 8.96 -3.13
C SER A 66 6.82 8.68 -3.93
N GLU A 67 6.88 7.57 -4.67
CA GLU A 67 7.99 7.25 -5.59
C GLU A 67 8.05 8.27 -6.74
N ALA A 68 6.91 8.70 -7.29
CA ALA A 68 6.85 9.77 -8.28
C ALA A 68 7.37 11.11 -7.73
N LYS A 69 6.95 11.49 -6.51
CA LYS A 69 7.50 12.67 -5.81
C LYS A 69 9.01 12.60 -5.65
N PHE A 70 9.53 11.45 -5.23
CA PHE A 70 10.97 11.25 -5.04
C PHE A 70 11.73 11.35 -6.36
N ARG A 71 11.24 10.67 -7.41
CA ARG A 71 11.82 10.73 -8.76
C ARG A 71 11.81 12.14 -9.34
N CYS A 72 10.81 12.95 -9.03
CA CYS A 72 10.74 14.34 -9.49
C CYS A 72 11.66 15.30 -8.73
N MET A 73 12.27 14.84 -7.64
CA MET A 73 13.37 15.53 -6.95
C MET A 73 14.73 14.93 -7.30
N ASP A 74 14.80 13.97 -8.23
CA ASP A 74 16.05 13.37 -8.67
C ASP A 74 16.86 14.40 -9.49
N PRO A 75 18.10 14.73 -9.08
CA PRO A 75 18.96 15.69 -9.78
C PRO A 75 19.37 15.25 -11.19
N ALA A 76 19.03 14.02 -11.62
CA ALA A 76 19.22 13.55 -12.99
C ALA A 76 18.25 14.18 -14.02
N TYR A 77 17.16 14.83 -13.57
CA TYR A 77 16.23 15.51 -14.47
C TYR A 77 16.73 16.89 -14.89
N SER A 78 16.44 17.29 -16.13
CA SER A 78 16.68 18.67 -16.56
C SER A 78 15.79 19.65 -15.74
N PRO A 79 16.19 20.91 -15.55
CA PRO A 79 15.43 21.88 -14.77
C PRO A 79 13.98 22.07 -15.25
N GLU A 80 13.72 21.86 -16.53
CA GLU A 80 12.40 21.98 -17.15
C GLU A 80 11.49 20.78 -16.82
N GLU A 81 12.05 19.58 -16.77
CA GLU A 81 11.34 18.34 -16.41
C GLU A 81 11.01 18.30 -14.91
N ALA A 82 11.94 18.75 -14.06
CA ALA A 82 11.69 18.92 -12.63
C ALA A 82 10.55 19.91 -12.37
N ARG A 83 10.53 21.05 -13.11
CA ARG A 83 9.46 22.05 -13.01
C ARG A 83 8.10 21.50 -13.44
N ARG A 84 8.03 20.81 -14.59
CA ARG A 84 6.77 20.18 -15.05
C ARG A 84 6.24 19.16 -14.05
N CYS A 85 7.12 18.36 -13.45
CA CYS A 85 6.66 17.40 -12.44
C CYS A 85 6.17 18.09 -11.15
N GLN A 86 6.81 19.17 -10.72
CA GLN A 86 6.32 19.96 -9.59
C GLN A 86 4.93 20.58 -9.84
N GLU A 87 4.63 20.99 -11.07
CA GLU A 87 3.30 21.50 -11.43
C GLU A 87 2.24 20.38 -11.35
N LEU A 88 2.52 19.20 -11.91
CA LEU A 88 1.63 18.03 -11.82
C LEU A 88 1.37 17.59 -10.37
N LEU A 89 2.40 17.59 -9.51
CA LEU A 89 2.25 17.28 -8.09
C LEU A 89 1.39 18.29 -7.33
N LYS A 90 1.44 19.57 -7.72
CA LYS A 90 0.60 20.62 -7.12
C LYS A 90 -0.86 20.50 -7.53
N GLU A 91 -1.13 20.07 -8.76
CA GLU A 91 -2.49 19.80 -9.24
C GLU A 91 -3.07 18.59 -8.51
N ASP A 92 -2.30 17.51 -8.38
CA ASP A 92 -2.72 16.28 -7.70
C ASP A 92 -3.01 16.49 -6.20
N LEU A 93 -2.29 17.42 -5.55
CA LEU A 93 -2.54 17.85 -4.17
C LEU A 93 -3.74 18.78 -4.00
N ARG A 94 -4.23 19.41 -5.07
CA ARG A 94 -5.40 20.29 -5.04
C ARG A 94 -6.70 19.56 -5.37
N SER A 95 -6.62 18.37 -5.97
CA SER A 95 -7.76 17.60 -6.47
C SER A 95 -8.13 16.39 -5.60
N GLY A 96 -7.36 16.08 -4.55
CA GLY A 96 -7.68 15.07 -3.53
C GLY A 96 -8.13 15.71 -2.23
#